data_AF-A0AB35ZHG3-F1
#
_entry.id   AF-A0AB35ZHG3-F1
#
_cell.length_a   1.000
_cell.length_b   1.000
_cell.length_c   1.000
_cell.angle_alpha   90.00
_cell.angle_beta   90.00
_cell.angle_gamma   90.00
#
_symmetry.space_group_name_H-M   'P 1'
#
loop_
_entity.id
_entity.type
_entity.pdbx_description
1 polymer ?
#
loop_
_entity_poly.entity_id
_entity_poly.type
_entity_poly.pdbx_seq_one_letter_code
_entity_poly.pdbx_strand_id
1 'polypeptide(L)' 'MVYAVIDTSRFPYDGTMPDEDDRVFYEVCLSKEDSFLVTGNLKHFPKEPQVITAAEMMEILDNEL' A
#
# COMPACT_ATOMS: atom_id res chain seq x y z
N MET A 1 9.73 28.92 -8.33
CA MET A 1 9.26 28.03 -7.25
C MET A 1 8.34 27.02 -7.90
N VAL A 2 8.83 25.82 -8.20
CA VAL A 2 8.01 24.77 -8.81
C VAL A 2 7.18 24.15 -7.69
N TYR A 3 5.87 24.34 -7.72
CA TYR A 3 5.00 23.54 -6.88
C TYR A 3 5.06 22.12 -7.46
N ALA A 4 5.69 21.18 -6.74
CA ALA A 4 5.52 19.78 -7.06
C ALA A 4 4.02 19.49 -6.94
N VAL A 5 3.37 19.19 -8.07
CA VAL A 5 1.98 18.73 -8.06
C VAL A 5 2.02 17.38 -7.37
N ILE A 6 1.42 17.29 -6.17
CA ILE A 6 1.26 16.02 -5.48
C ILE A 6 0.27 15.22 -6.33
N ASP A 7 0.73 14.12 -6.91
CA ASP A 7 -0.13 13.18 -7.62
C ASP A 7 -1.06 12.51 -6.59
N THR A 8 -2.35 12.85 -6.65
CA THR A 8 -3.38 12.28 -5.79
C THR A 8 -4.16 11.16 -6.48
N SER A 9 -3.67 10.63 -7.61
CA SER A 9 -4.30 9.50 -8.27
C SER A 9 -4.25 8.26 -7.39
N ARG A 10 -5.37 7.53 -7.37
CA ARG A 10 -5.55 6.27 -6.65
C ARG A 10 -6.50 5.38 -7.44
N PHE A 11 -6.37 4.07 -7.30
CA PHE A 11 -7.26 3.11 -7.94
C PHE A 11 -8.33 2.68 -6.93
N PRO A 12 -9.63 2.94 -7.19
CA PRO A 12 -10.69 2.62 -6.24
C PRO A 12 -10.71 1.14 -5.87
N TYR A 13 -10.89 0.86 -4.58
CA TYR A 13 -11.07 -0.50 -4.10
C TYR A 13 -12.54 -0.73 -3.73
N ASP A 14 -13.25 -1.57 -4.48
CA ASP A 14 -14.68 -1.80 -4.25
C ASP A 14 -14.98 -2.77 -3.09
N GLY A 15 -13.95 -3.30 -2.42
CA GLY A 15 -14.10 -4.22 -1.30
C GLY A 15 -14.29 -3.53 0.06
N THR A 16 -14.58 -4.36 1.07
CA THR A 16 -14.68 -3.90 2.46
C THR A 16 -13.29 -3.65 3.04
N MET A 17 -13.09 -2.46 3.60
CA MET A 17 -11.92 -2.16 4.42
C MET A 17 -12.23 -2.45 5.89
N PRO A 18 -11.30 -3.07 6.66
CA PRO A 18 -11.43 -3.15 8.10
C PRO A 18 -11.40 -1.78 8.79
N ASP A 19 -10.59 -0.85 8.26
CA ASP A 19 -10.56 0.55 8.65
C ASP A 19 -10.71 1.45 7.41
N GLU A 20 -11.78 2.24 7.37
CA GLU A 20 -12.10 3.11 6.22
C GLU A 20 -11.16 4.33 6.13
N ASP A 21 -10.58 4.77 7.24
CA ASP A 21 -9.63 5.91 7.24
C ASP A 21 -8.33 5.53 6.50
N ASP A 22 -8.00 4.24 6.49
CA ASP A 22 -6.79 3.70 5.85
C ASP A 22 -6.99 3.35 4.37
N ARG A 23 -8.21 3.47 3.84
CA ARG A 23 -8.56 3.17 2.43
C ARG A 23 -7.67 3.90 1.43
N VAL A 24 -7.37 5.17 1.71
CA VAL A 24 -6.57 6.03 0.82
C VAL A 24 -5.18 5.44 0.56
N PHE A 25 -4.55 4.82 1.56
CA PHE A 25 -3.22 4.22 1.40
C PHE A 25 -3.29 2.94 0.56
N TYR A 26 -4.32 2.13 0.78
CA TYR A 26 -4.53 0.90 0.02
C TYR A 26 -4.82 1.18 -1.45
N GLU A 27 -5.70 2.14 -1.75
CA GLU A 27 -6.03 2.52 -3.13
C GLU A 27 -4.86 3.18 -3.87
N VAL A 28 -3.97 3.89 -3.15
CA VAL A 28 -2.72 4.40 -3.74
C VAL A 28 -1.78 3.24 -4.09
N CYS A 29 -1.66 2.23 -3.22
CA CYS A 29 -0.90 1.01 -3.52
C CYS A 29 -1.46 0.33 -4.79
N LEU A 30 -2.77 0.12 -4.88
CA LEU A 30 -3.40 -0.49 -6.06
C LEU A 30 -3.22 0.32 -7.35
N SER A 31 -2.90 1.62 -7.27
CA SER A 31 -2.68 2.47 -8.45
C SER A 31 -1.35 2.24 -9.16
N LYS A 32 -0.42 1.51 -8.54
CA LYS A 32 0.90 1.20 -9.10
C LYS A 32 1.12 -0.30 -9.12
N GLU A 33 1.41 -0.82 -10.29
CA GLU A 33 1.87 -2.20 -10.46
C GLU A 33 3.18 -2.42 -9.68
N ASP A 34 3.38 -3.66 -9.21
CA ASP A 34 4.54 -4.10 -8.43
C ASP A 34 4.86 -3.23 -7.21
N SER A 35 3.81 -2.71 -6.56
CA SER A 35 3.93 -1.93 -5.33
C SER A 35 3.41 -2.70 -4.12
N PHE A 36 4.02 -2.43 -2.96
CA PHE A 36 3.64 -3.02 -1.68
C PHE A 36 3.30 -1.93 -0.67
N LEU A 37 2.25 -2.17 0.11
CA LEU A 37 1.89 -1.37 1.27
C LEU A 37 2.60 -1.92 2.50
N VAL A 38 3.69 -1.29 2.90
CA VAL A 38 4.49 -1.69 4.06
C VAL A 38 3.92 -1.03 5.32
N THR A 39 3.42 -1.82 6.27
CA THR A 39 2.77 -1.31 7.49
C THR A 39 2.87 -2.27 8.68
N GLY A 40 2.86 -1.71 9.89
CA GLY A 40 2.68 -2.46 11.14
C GLY A 40 1.20 -2.68 11.52
N ASN A 41 0.27 -1.98 10.85
CA ASN A 41 -1.15 -1.98 11.16
C ASN A 41 -1.95 -2.99 10.30
N LEU A 42 -1.43 -4.20 10.11
CA LEU A 42 -2.01 -5.20 9.19
C LEU A 42 -3.53 -5.42 9.40
N LYS A 43 -3.99 -5.35 10.66
CA LYS A 43 -5.41 -5.51 11.01
C LYS A 43 -6.36 -4.44 10.44
N HIS A 44 -5.84 -3.30 9.97
CA HIS A 44 -6.62 -2.23 9.36
C HIS A 44 -6.86 -2.45 7.86
N PHE A 45 -6.12 -3.37 7.25
CA PHE A 45 -6.14 -3.61 5.81
C PHE A 45 -6.73 -4.99 5.47
N PRO A 46 -7.25 -5.16 4.25
CA PRO A 46 -7.59 -6.48 3.73
C PRO A 46 -6.37 -7.41 3.78
N LYS A 47 -6.61 -8.70 4.03
CA LYS A 47 -5.55 -9.72 4.02
C LYS A 47 -5.20 -10.08 2.57
N GLU A 48 -4.34 -9.27 1.97
CA GLU A 48 -3.91 -9.40 0.58
C GLU A 48 -2.37 -9.41 0.50
N PRO A 49 -1.77 -10.07 -0.53
CA PRO A 49 -0.31 -10.22 -0.64
C PRO A 49 0.47 -8.90 -0.73
N GLN A 50 -0.21 -7.81 -1.10
CA GLN A 50 0.39 -6.49 -1.26
C GLN A 50 0.56 -5.75 0.08
N VAL A 51 -0.06 -6.21 1.17
CA VAL A 51 0.05 -5.58 2.49
C VAL A 51 1.02 -6.38 3.35
N ILE A 52 2.20 -5.82 3.58
CA ILE A 52 3.30 -6.53 4.22
C ILE A 52 3.87 -5.75 5.40
N THR A 53 4.59 -6.44 6.26
CA THR A 53 5.39 -5.84 7.33
C THR A 53 6.74 -5.36 6.80
N ALA A 54 7.40 -4.50 7.59
CA ALA A 54 8.77 -4.11 7.30
C ALA A 54 9.74 -5.30 7.29
N ALA A 55 9.50 -6.34 8.08
CA ALA A 55 10.34 -7.55 8.07
C ALA A 55 10.19 -8.33 6.76
N GLU A 56 8.96 -8.55 6.30
CA GLU A 56 8.68 -9.19 5.00
C GLU A 56 9.25 -8.37 3.83
N MET A 57 9.22 -7.04 3.91
CA MET A 57 9.89 -6.19 2.91
C MET A 57 11.40 -6.48 2.84
N MET A 58 12.08 -6.62 3.99
CA MET A 58 13.51 -6.95 4.00
C MET A 58 13.77 -8.32 3.38
N GLU A 59 12.92 -9.32 3.68
CA GLU A 59 13.02 -10.64 3.07
C GLU A 59 12.82 -10.61 1.56
N ILE A 60 11.87 -9.82 1.05
CA ILE A 60 11.66 -9.65 -0.40
C ILE A 60 12.91 -9.02 -1.04
N LEU A 61 13.45 -7.95 -0.45
CA LEU A 61 14.64 -7.28 -0.97
C LEU A 61 15.90 -8.16 -0.94
N ASP A 62 16.06 -8.98 0.10
CA ASP A 62 17.18 -9.90 0.23
C ASP A 62 17.07 -11.09 -0.76
N ASN A 63 15.85 -11.46 -1.17
CA ASN A 63 15.61 -12.52 -2.15
C ASN A 63 15.66 -12.04 -3.62
N GLU A 64 15.61 -10.73 -3.87
CA GLU A 64 15.76 -10.13 -5.21
C GLU A 64 17.21 -9.72 -5.55
N LEU A 65 18.17 -9.94 -4.63
CA LEU A 65 19.62 -9.81 -4.82
C LEU A 65 20.28 -11.15 -5.20
#